data_AF-A0A6F8YV16-F1
#
_entry.id   AF-A0A6F8YV16-F1
#
_cell.length_a   1.000
_cell.length_b   1.000
_cell.length_c   1.000
_cell.angle_alpha   90.00
_cell.angle_beta   90.00
_cell.angle_gamma   90.00
#
_symmetry.space_group_name_H-M   'P 1'
#
loop_
_entity.id
_entity.type
_entity.pdbx_description
1 polymer ?
#
loop_
_entity_poly.entity_id
_entity_poly.type
_entity_poly.pdbx_seq_one_letter_code
_entity_poly.pdbx_strand_id
1 'polypeptide(L)'
;MAGVSTPRDDDLLIRDLTRAFAAAVDRGVPRQIAALMCADEAESFLDNVNDPDPDDPDEPVEEPTVDVPRIRVFGEVALARFTRPYTAGTLFFRREDGRWTVCADAEDDLSLDQLEDGERPPSPARVRGLRGTPVGDLDVAGLVTLVEQRQGLDILLPRVTARLQREPLPPGDRHPGDLLAATLRVEHEQWAKDPVSLTRMRITIDTVQDMGDLDAHGAPHQEIWDLIARFAATNPNGW
;
A
#
# COMPACT_ATOMS: atom_id res chain seq x y z
N MET A 1 -17.71 29.83 -11.17
CA MET A 1 -16.35 29.80 -11.74
C MET A 1 -15.48 29.13 -10.70
N ALA A 2 -15.16 27.85 -10.88
CA ALA A 2 -14.30 27.13 -9.95
C ALA A 2 -12.88 27.69 -10.11
N GLY A 3 -12.32 28.24 -9.02
CA GLY A 3 -10.94 28.69 -8.99
C GLY A 3 -10.03 27.48 -9.10
N VAL A 4 -9.15 27.48 -10.10
CA VAL A 4 -8.08 26.50 -10.19
C VAL A 4 -7.15 26.74 -8.99
N SER A 5 -7.12 25.82 -8.02
CA SER A 5 -6.20 25.92 -6.88
C SER A 5 -4.76 25.82 -7.39
N THR A 6 -3.87 26.61 -6.80
CA THR A 6 -2.44 26.52 -7.15
C THR A 6 -1.77 25.41 -6.35
N PRO A 7 -0.63 24.85 -6.80
CA PRO A 7 0.10 23.84 -6.04
C PRO A 7 0.47 24.29 -4.61
N ARG A 8 0.69 25.59 -4.41
CA ARG A 8 1.00 26.16 -3.09
C ARG A 8 -0.23 26.20 -2.17
N ASP A 9 -1.41 26.38 -2.74
CA ASP A 9 -2.67 26.34 -1.99
C ASP A 9 -3.01 24.89 -1.62
N ASP A 10 -2.77 23.95 -2.53
CA ASP A 10 -2.97 22.51 -2.28
C ASP A 10 -2.06 21.99 -1.16
N ASP A 11 -0.78 22.38 -1.16
CA ASP A 11 0.16 22.04 -0.08
C ASP A 11 -0.33 22.50 1.30
N LEU A 12 -0.92 23.70 1.39
CA LEU A 12 -1.47 24.21 2.65
C LEU A 12 -2.71 23.42 3.07
N LEU A 13 -3.64 23.19 2.13
CA LEU A 13 -4.87 22.42 2.40
C LEU A 13 -4.57 20.99 2.86
N ILE A 14 -3.62 20.31 2.21
CA ILE A 14 -3.23 18.94 2.56
C ILE A 14 -2.51 18.91 3.91
N ARG A 15 -1.68 19.91 4.21
CA ARG A 15 -1.02 20.03 5.52
C ARG A 15 -2.03 20.21 6.65
N ASP A 16 -2.99 21.10 6.46
CA ASP A 16 -4.05 21.36 7.44
C ASP A 16 -4.94 20.12 7.61
N LEU A 17 -5.30 19.44 6.52
CA LEU A 17 -6.03 18.18 6.55
C LEU A 17 -5.26 17.08 7.29
N THR A 18 -3.96 16.94 7.06
CA THR A 18 -3.09 15.98 7.75
C THR A 18 -3.11 16.20 9.26
N ARG A 19 -3.04 17.46 9.71
CA ARG A 19 -3.10 17.83 11.13
C ARG A 19 -4.49 17.62 11.72
N ALA A 20 -5.54 17.99 10.98
CA ALA A 20 -6.92 17.77 11.40
C ALA A 20 -7.22 16.28 11.57
N PHE A 21 -6.78 15.46 10.62
CA PHE A 21 -6.92 14.01 10.68
C PHE A 21 -6.18 13.43 11.88
N ALA A 22 -4.95 13.89 12.14
CA ALA A 22 -4.19 13.49 13.30
C ALA A 22 -4.90 13.82 14.62
N ALA A 23 -5.40 15.04 14.75
CA ALA A 23 -6.12 15.46 15.95
C ALA A 23 -7.43 14.68 16.14
N ALA A 24 -8.15 14.37 15.07
CA ALA A 24 -9.37 13.55 15.13
C ALA A 24 -9.08 12.13 15.61
N VAL A 25 -7.97 11.52 15.14
CA VAL A 25 -7.50 10.20 15.59
C VAL A 25 -7.14 10.24 17.08
N ASP A 26 -6.43 11.29 17.53
CA ASP A 26 -5.98 11.39 18.92
C ASP A 26 -7.13 11.65 19.91
N ARG A 27 -8.20 12.30 19.46
CA ARG A 27 -9.47 12.42 20.22
C ARG A 27 -10.25 11.11 20.27
N GLY A 28 -10.00 10.19 19.33
CA GLY A 28 -10.71 8.92 19.27
C GLY A 28 -12.21 9.07 18.98
N VAL A 29 -12.60 10.07 18.17
CA VAL A 29 -14.01 10.31 17.78
C VAL A 29 -14.24 9.81 16.34
N PRO A 30 -14.83 8.60 16.15
CA PRO A 30 -15.00 7.98 14.84
C PRO A 30 -15.61 8.89 13.77
N ARG A 31 -16.68 9.62 14.08
CA ARG A 31 -17.33 10.47 13.07
C ARG A 31 -16.49 11.68 12.66
N GLN A 32 -15.65 12.21 13.55
CA GLN A 32 -14.72 13.29 13.19
C GLN A 32 -13.63 12.77 12.24
N ILE A 33 -13.15 11.54 12.45
CA ILE A 33 -12.18 10.89 11.58
C ILE A 33 -12.81 10.64 10.19
N ALA A 34 -13.99 10.02 10.16
CA ALA A 34 -14.70 9.67 8.94
C ALA A 34 -15.03 10.89 8.07
N ALA A 35 -15.35 12.04 8.66
CA ALA A 35 -15.63 13.29 7.91
C ALA A 35 -14.45 13.81 7.08
N LEU A 36 -13.23 13.39 7.41
CA LEU A 36 -11.99 13.77 6.72
C LEU A 36 -11.56 12.75 5.66
N MET A 37 -12.18 11.56 5.64
CA MET A 37 -11.90 10.48 4.70
C MET A 37 -12.69 10.65 3.37
N CYS A 38 -12.33 9.89 2.33
CA CYS A 38 -13.23 9.71 1.17
C CYS A 38 -14.49 8.97 1.59
N ALA A 39 -15.54 9.08 0.76
CA ALA A 39 -16.84 8.48 1.04
C ALA A 39 -16.75 6.95 1.32
N ASP A 40 -16.10 6.20 0.44
CA ASP A 40 -16.02 4.73 0.55
C ASP A 40 -15.21 4.28 1.78
N GLU A 41 -14.13 4.99 2.11
CA GLU A 41 -13.30 4.72 3.28
C GLU A 41 -14.04 5.11 4.57
N ALA A 42 -14.77 6.22 4.57
CA ALA A 42 -15.56 6.68 5.70
C ALA A 42 -16.67 5.67 6.05
N GLU A 43 -17.37 5.13 5.06
CA GLU A 43 -18.38 4.08 5.24
C GLU A 43 -17.75 2.82 5.82
N SER A 44 -16.70 2.32 5.18
CA SER A 44 -15.97 1.11 5.62
C SER A 44 -15.40 1.26 7.03
N PHE A 45 -14.88 2.44 7.38
CA PHE A 45 -14.36 2.72 8.71
C PHE A 45 -15.48 2.67 9.76
N LEU A 46 -16.58 3.38 9.53
CA LEU A 46 -17.70 3.46 10.47
C LEU A 46 -18.38 2.10 10.69
N ASP A 47 -18.47 1.26 9.66
CA ASP A 47 -19.03 -0.09 9.77
C ASP A 47 -18.20 -1.02 10.67
N ASN A 48 -16.89 -0.76 10.80
CA ASN A 48 -15.98 -1.55 11.63
C ASN A 48 -15.84 -1.00 13.07
N VAL A 49 -16.40 0.16 13.37
CA VAL A 49 -16.38 0.73 14.72
C VAL A 49 -17.51 0.15 15.56
N ASN A 50 -17.15 -0.56 16.63
CA ASN A 50 -18.12 -1.20 17.53
C ASN A 50 -18.73 -0.26 18.57
N ASP A 51 -18.09 0.88 18.88
CA ASP A 51 -18.50 1.81 19.94
C ASP A 51 -18.81 3.20 19.34
N PRO A 52 -20.03 3.75 19.48
CA PRO A 52 -20.35 5.08 19.00
C PRO A 52 -19.48 6.16 19.66
N ASP A 53 -19.41 7.35 19.03
CA ASP A 53 -18.68 8.51 19.54
C ASP A 53 -18.91 8.72 21.05
N PRO A 54 -17.89 9.10 21.83
CA PRO A 54 -18.04 9.32 23.27
C PRO A 54 -19.13 10.36 23.59
N ASP A 55 -19.93 10.09 24.63
CA ASP A 55 -21.04 10.95 25.06
C ASP A 55 -20.59 12.28 25.70
N ASP A 56 -19.37 12.32 26.23
CA ASP A 56 -18.82 13.49 26.93
C ASP A 56 -18.06 14.43 25.97
N PRO A 57 -18.17 15.76 26.15
CA PRO A 57 -17.42 16.72 25.34
C PRO A 57 -15.93 16.53 25.57
N ASP A 58 -15.19 16.33 24.46
CA ASP A 58 -13.74 16.13 24.40
C ASP A 58 -13.01 17.05 25.41
N GLU A 59 -12.25 16.47 26.35
CA GLU A 59 -11.18 17.23 26.98
C GLU A 59 -10.26 17.76 25.86
N PRO A 60 -9.78 19.02 25.95
CA PRO A 60 -8.92 19.57 24.91
C PRO A 60 -7.66 18.72 24.81
N VAL A 61 -7.60 17.86 23.79
CA VAL A 61 -6.39 17.14 23.42
C VAL A 61 -5.38 18.18 22.95
N GLU A 62 -4.18 18.16 23.54
CA GLU A 62 -3.07 19.01 23.09
C GLU A 62 -2.88 18.82 21.58
N GLU A 63 -2.66 19.93 20.86
CA GLU A 63 -2.45 19.85 19.42
C GLU A 63 -1.33 18.84 19.12
N PRO A 64 -1.60 17.83 18.27
CA PRO A 64 -0.62 16.79 18.07
C PRO A 64 0.60 17.36 17.40
N THR A 65 1.76 16.96 17.90
CA THR A 65 3.06 17.32 17.32
C THR A 65 3.27 16.51 16.04
N VAL A 66 2.63 16.95 14.96
CA VAL A 66 2.76 16.38 13.62
C VAL A 66 3.61 17.29 12.76
N ASP A 67 4.77 16.77 12.36
CA ASP A 67 5.54 17.39 11.29
C ASP A 67 5.15 16.75 9.95
N VAL A 68 5.00 17.58 8.93
CA VAL A 68 4.61 17.18 7.57
C VAL A 68 5.67 17.70 6.60
N PRO A 69 6.87 17.11 6.60
CA PRO A 69 8.02 17.70 5.92
C PRO A 69 7.91 17.66 4.39
N ARG A 70 7.10 16.75 3.83
CA ARG A 70 6.99 16.59 2.37
C ARG A 70 5.57 16.25 1.94
N ILE A 71 5.02 17.11 1.09
CA ILE A 71 3.77 16.92 0.37
C ILE A 71 4.12 16.87 -1.12
N ARG A 72 3.48 15.95 -1.86
CA ARG A 72 3.60 15.88 -3.32
C ARG A 72 2.19 15.74 -3.91
N VAL A 73 1.85 16.66 -4.79
CA VAL A 73 0.55 16.72 -5.46
C VAL A 73 0.72 16.30 -6.93
N PHE A 74 -0.15 15.41 -7.40
CA PHE A 74 -0.17 14.86 -8.74
C PHE A 74 -1.59 14.93 -9.30
N GLY A 75 -2.00 16.11 -9.77
CA GLY A 75 -3.36 16.34 -10.25
C GLY A 75 -4.37 16.23 -9.10
N GLU A 76 -5.21 15.20 -9.14
CA GLU A 76 -6.31 14.97 -8.19
C GLU A 76 -5.92 14.00 -7.05
N VAL A 77 -4.67 13.52 -7.03
CA VAL A 77 -4.14 12.69 -5.95
C VAL A 77 -2.88 13.30 -5.35
N ALA A 78 -2.65 13.04 -4.07
CA ALA A 78 -1.49 13.53 -3.37
C ALA A 78 -1.03 12.54 -2.30
N LEU A 79 0.19 12.73 -1.82
CA LEU A 79 0.71 12.04 -0.65
C LEU A 79 1.43 13.01 0.26
N ALA A 80 1.29 12.79 1.57
CA ALA A 80 2.01 13.52 2.59
C ALA A 80 2.71 12.54 3.51
N ARG A 81 4.03 12.70 3.65
CA ARG A 81 4.78 12.00 4.70
C ARG A 81 4.70 12.81 5.96
N PHE A 82 4.41 12.14 7.06
CA PHE A 82 4.31 12.75 8.37
C PHE A 82 5.17 12.02 9.39
N THR A 83 5.57 12.75 10.42
CA THR A 83 6.24 12.21 11.60
C THR A 83 5.53 12.72 12.85
N ARG A 84 5.46 11.85 13.86
CA ARG A 84 4.98 12.11 15.22
C ARG A 84 6.00 11.54 16.20
N PRO A 85 5.90 11.82 17.51
CA PRO A 85 6.64 11.07 18.50
C PRO A 85 6.42 9.57 18.29
N TYR A 86 7.51 8.83 18.09
CA TYR A 86 7.56 7.36 17.94
C TYR A 86 6.96 6.76 16.67
N THR A 87 6.28 7.53 15.82
CA THR A 87 5.66 7.00 14.59
C THR A 87 5.92 7.92 13.39
N ALA A 88 6.04 7.30 12.22
CA ALA A 88 6.10 7.99 10.95
C ALA A 88 5.23 7.23 9.95
N GLY A 89 4.69 7.94 8.97
CA GLY A 89 3.80 7.31 8.00
C GLY A 89 3.61 8.16 6.75
N THR A 90 2.82 7.62 5.84
CA THR A 90 2.35 8.33 4.65
C THR A 90 0.82 8.34 4.69
N LEU A 91 0.22 9.50 4.49
CA LEU A 91 -1.18 9.63 4.15
C LEU A 91 -1.30 9.85 2.65
N PHE A 92 -2.34 9.26 2.07
CA PHE A 92 -2.71 9.44 0.68
C PHE A 92 -4.02 10.23 0.63
N PHE A 93 -4.15 11.04 -0.42
CA PHE A 93 -5.25 11.96 -0.58
C PHE A 93 -5.79 11.88 -2.00
N ARG A 94 -7.11 11.98 -2.11
CA ARG A 94 -7.81 12.18 -3.38
C ARG A 94 -8.64 13.46 -3.28
N ARG A 95 -8.85 14.13 -4.40
CA ARG A 95 -9.78 15.25 -4.49
C ARG A 95 -11.15 14.73 -4.92
N GLU A 96 -12.13 14.88 -4.04
CA GLU A 96 -13.54 14.52 -4.28
C GLU A 96 -14.38 15.79 -4.22
N ASP A 97 -15.18 16.04 -5.27
CA ASP A 97 -16.03 17.24 -5.38
C ASP A 97 -15.30 18.57 -5.11
N GLY A 98 -14.03 18.65 -5.50
CA GLY A 98 -13.19 19.84 -5.32
C GLY A 98 -12.56 19.98 -3.92
N ARG A 99 -12.73 18.99 -3.03
CA ARG A 99 -12.16 18.96 -1.67
C ARG A 99 -11.15 17.83 -1.54
N TRP A 100 -10.03 18.08 -0.87
CA TRP A 100 -9.09 17.02 -0.49
C TRP A 100 -9.65 16.18 0.65
N THR A 101 -9.53 14.86 0.52
CA THR A 101 -9.93 13.84 1.51
C THR A 101 -8.79 12.86 1.75
N VAL A 102 -8.79 12.20 2.90
CA VAL A 102 -7.86 11.11 3.24
C VAL A 102 -8.39 9.81 2.63
N CYS A 103 -7.61 9.18 1.77
CA CYS A 103 -8.05 8.04 0.97
C CYS A 103 -6.93 7.01 0.92
N ALA A 104 -7.05 5.90 1.65
CA ALA A 104 -5.98 4.91 1.72
C ALA A 104 -5.69 4.29 0.34
N ASP A 105 -6.73 4.11 -0.48
CA ASP A 105 -6.68 3.58 -1.84
C ASP A 105 -6.12 4.57 -2.88
N ALA A 106 -6.00 5.86 -2.58
CA ALA A 106 -5.43 6.84 -3.51
C ALA A 106 -3.95 6.57 -3.81
N GLU A 107 -3.29 5.71 -3.04
CA GLU A 107 -1.99 5.18 -3.39
C GLU A 107 -2.00 4.40 -4.72
N ASP A 108 -3.13 3.77 -5.06
CA ASP A 108 -3.24 2.93 -6.27
C ASP A 108 -3.29 3.76 -7.57
N ASP A 109 -3.68 5.03 -7.47
CA ASP A 109 -3.63 5.99 -8.58
C ASP A 109 -2.23 6.57 -8.82
N LEU A 110 -1.29 6.28 -7.92
CA LEU A 110 0.09 6.76 -8.01
C LEU A 110 0.99 5.69 -8.61
N SER A 111 1.94 6.11 -9.43
CA SER A 111 2.97 5.22 -9.98
C SER A 111 4.13 5.01 -9.01
N LEU A 112 4.95 3.99 -9.23
CA LEU A 112 6.18 3.79 -8.45
C LEU A 112 7.10 5.01 -8.50
N ASP A 113 7.17 5.64 -9.67
CA ASP A 113 7.95 6.85 -9.87
C ASP A 113 7.44 8.04 -9.04
N GLN A 114 6.14 8.07 -8.74
CA GLN A 114 5.52 9.07 -7.88
C GLN A 114 5.59 8.70 -6.40
N LEU A 115 5.61 7.42 -6.04
CA LEU A 115 5.64 6.94 -4.66
C LEU A 115 7.06 6.92 -4.07
N GLU A 116 8.04 6.47 -4.84
CA GLU A 116 9.43 6.42 -4.41
C GLU A 116 10.01 7.81 -4.16
N ASP A 117 10.97 7.88 -3.24
CA ASP A 117 11.82 9.04 -3.05
C ASP A 117 13.19 8.79 -3.65
N GLY A 118 13.83 9.87 -4.13
CA GLY A 118 15.25 9.87 -4.45
C GLY A 118 15.58 9.50 -5.90
N GLU A 119 16.83 9.11 -6.11
CA GLU A 119 17.38 8.88 -7.44
C GLU A 119 17.02 7.48 -7.95
N ARG A 120 16.52 7.45 -9.18
CA ARG A 120 16.08 6.22 -9.82
C ARG A 120 17.28 5.46 -10.37
N PRO A 121 17.38 4.14 -10.12
CA PRO A 121 18.38 3.34 -10.80
C PRO A 121 18.10 3.28 -12.32
N PRO A 122 19.14 3.29 -13.16
CA PRO A 122 18.94 3.13 -14.60
C PRO A 122 18.30 1.77 -14.89
N SER A 123 17.20 1.77 -15.63
CA SER A 123 16.45 0.57 -15.97
C SER A 123 16.07 0.56 -17.46
N PRO A 124 15.85 -0.62 -18.07
CA PRO A 124 15.43 -0.73 -19.47
C PRO A 124 14.10 0.01 -19.75
N ALA A 125 13.85 0.38 -21.02
CA ALA A 125 12.66 1.15 -21.40
C ALA A 125 11.33 0.51 -20.95
N ARG A 126 11.24 -0.82 -21.03
CA ARG A 126 10.07 -1.58 -20.54
C ARG A 126 9.81 -1.34 -19.05
N VAL A 127 10.85 -1.42 -18.22
CA VAL A 127 10.76 -1.19 -16.77
C VAL A 127 10.39 0.27 -16.49
N ARG A 128 10.98 1.22 -17.20
CA ARG A 128 10.63 2.64 -17.06
C ARG A 128 9.16 2.91 -17.40
N GLY A 129 8.61 2.24 -18.41
CA GLY A 129 7.19 2.33 -18.75
C GLY A 129 6.31 1.84 -17.59
N LEU A 130 6.57 0.63 -17.09
CA LEU A 130 5.80 0.05 -15.97
C LEU A 130 5.88 0.89 -14.69
N ARG A 131 7.05 1.46 -14.38
CA ARG A 131 7.22 2.32 -13.21
C ARG A 131 6.45 3.65 -13.29
N GLY A 132 6.06 4.06 -14.50
CA GLY A 132 5.20 5.23 -14.73
C GLY A 132 3.71 4.92 -14.71
N THR A 133 3.32 3.64 -14.72
CA THR A 133 1.92 3.20 -14.60
C THR A 133 1.46 3.31 -13.14
N PRO A 134 0.23 3.79 -12.86
CA PRO A 134 -0.38 3.71 -11.54
C PRO A 134 -0.29 2.29 -10.98
N VAL A 135 0.05 2.14 -9.71
CA VAL A 135 0.30 0.81 -9.13
C VAL A 135 -0.95 -0.06 -9.09
N GLY A 136 -2.15 0.53 -9.03
CA GLY A 136 -3.43 -0.17 -9.16
C GLY A 136 -3.72 -0.70 -10.56
N ASP A 137 -3.16 -0.07 -11.59
CA ASP A 137 -3.33 -0.45 -13.00
C ASP A 137 -2.30 -1.48 -13.48
N LEU A 138 -1.34 -1.86 -12.62
CA LEU A 138 -0.36 -2.88 -12.96
C LEU A 138 -1.02 -4.26 -13.04
N ASP A 139 -0.97 -4.84 -14.23
CA ASP A 139 -1.35 -6.24 -14.43
C ASP A 139 -0.34 -7.21 -13.80
N VAL A 140 -0.71 -8.50 -13.75
CA VAL A 140 0.12 -9.55 -13.16
C VAL A 140 1.49 -9.62 -13.85
N ALA A 141 1.54 -9.49 -15.18
CA ALA A 141 2.77 -9.52 -15.96
C ALA A 141 3.71 -8.35 -15.63
N GLY A 142 3.15 -7.14 -15.45
CA GLY A 142 3.84 -5.94 -15.02
C GLY A 142 4.41 -6.10 -13.61
N LEU A 143 3.60 -6.61 -12.68
CA LEU A 143 4.03 -6.90 -11.30
C LEU A 143 5.18 -7.93 -11.29
N VAL A 144 5.05 -9.05 -12.00
CA VAL A 144 6.12 -10.05 -12.16
C VAL A 144 7.39 -9.39 -12.66
N THR A 145 7.29 -8.60 -13.73
CA THR A 145 8.44 -7.90 -14.32
C THR A 145 9.12 -6.99 -13.30
N LEU A 146 8.37 -6.18 -12.56
CA LEU A 146 8.95 -5.24 -11.60
C LEU A 146 9.59 -5.95 -10.39
N VAL A 147 8.95 -7.02 -9.88
CA VAL A 147 9.47 -7.82 -8.77
C VAL A 147 10.74 -8.57 -9.18
N GLU A 148 10.75 -9.25 -10.32
CA GLU A 148 11.93 -9.95 -10.84
C GLU A 148 13.12 -8.99 -11.07
N GLN A 149 12.83 -7.75 -11.49
CA GLN A 149 13.85 -6.71 -11.70
C GLN A 149 14.20 -5.93 -10.42
N ARG A 150 13.67 -6.33 -9.26
CA ARG A 150 13.89 -5.71 -7.95
C ARG A 150 13.60 -4.20 -7.93
N GLN A 151 12.53 -3.79 -8.58
CA GLN A 151 12.12 -2.39 -8.67
C GLN A 151 11.04 -2.09 -7.63
N GLY A 152 11.23 -1.05 -6.82
CA GLY A 152 10.20 -0.57 -5.89
C GLY A 152 9.68 -1.60 -4.90
N LEU A 153 10.52 -2.55 -4.46
CA LEU A 153 10.08 -3.66 -3.60
C LEU A 153 9.48 -3.20 -2.27
N ASP A 154 9.95 -2.07 -1.71
CA ASP A 154 9.38 -1.49 -0.49
C ASP A 154 7.91 -1.07 -0.67
N ILE A 155 7.47 -0.79 -1.89
CA ILE A 155 6.10 -0.39 -2.24
C ILE A 155 5.29 -1.58 -2.78
N LEU A 156 5.94 -2.44 -3.58
CA LEU A 156 5.25 -3.54 -4.27
C LEU A 156 4.99 -4.74 -3.36
N LEU A 157 5.86 -5.08 -2.42
CA LEU A 157 5.66 -6.28 -1.58
C LEU A 157 4.35 -6.26 -0.77
N PRO A 158 3.98 -5.16 -0.08
CA PRO A 158 2.68 -5.09 0.60
C PRO A 158 1.49 -5.36 -0.32
N ARG A 159 1.56 -4.84 -1.56
CA ARG A 159 0.52 -4.97 -2.58
C ARG A 159 0.44 -6.37 -3.15
N VAL A 160 1.59 -6.88 -3.56
CA VAL A 160 1.71 -8.21 -4.18
C VAL A 160 1.29 -9.28 -3.18
N THR A 161 1.69 -9.18 -1.92
CA THR A 161 1.26 -10.13 -0.88
C THR A 161 -0.24 -10.02 -0.60
N ALA A 162 -0.82 -8.82 -0.52
CA ALA A 162 -2.27 -8.64 -0.37
C ALA A 162 -3.07 -9.17 -1.56
N ARG A 163 -2.52 -9.10 -2.78
CA ARG A 163 -3.12 -9.73 -3.97
C ARG A 163 -3.03 -11.25 -3.89
N LEU A 164 -1.84 -11.79 -3.61
CA LEU A 164 -1.60 -13.23 -3.53
C LEU A 164 -2.41 -13.90 -2.41
N GLN A 165 -2.71 -13.19 -1.32
CA GLN A 165 -3.61 -13.73 -0.29
C GLN A 165 -5.05 -13.93 -0.80
N ARG A 166 -5.52 -13.08 -1.71
CA ARG A 166 -6.86 -13.22 -2.31
C ARG A 166 -6.87 -14.24 -3.45
N GLU A 167 -5.81 -14.27 -4.23
CA GLU A 167 -5.65 -15.14 -5.39
C GLU A 167 -4.19 -15.67 -5.40
N PRO A 168 -3.91 -16.85 -4.81
CA PRO A 168 -2.53 -17.34 -4.66
C PRO A 168 -1.84 -17.73 -5.97
N LEU A 169 -2.62 -18.14 -6.97
CA LEU A 169 -2.14 -18.53 -8.30
C LEU A 169 -2.79 -17.66 -9.39
N PRO A 170 -2.55 -16.34 -9.39
CA PRO A 170 -3.16 -15.46 -10.37
C PRO A 170 -2.66 -15.83 -11.77
N PRO A 171 -3.47 -15.64 -12.83
CA PRO A 171 -3.06 -15.93 -14.19
C PRO A 171 -1.85 -15.08 -14.58
N GLY A 172 -0.77 -15.74 -15.00
CA GLY A 172 0.46 -15.11 -15.50
C GLY A 172 0.65 -15.30 -17.00
N ASP A 173 1.63 -14.61 -17.57
CA ASP A 173 1.97 -14.70 -19.00
C ASP A 173 2.51 -16.10 -19.38
N ARG A 174 3.20 -16.77 -18.46
CA ARG A 174 3.73 -18.13 -18.68
C ARG A 174 2.82 -19.15 -18.03
N HIS A 175 2.56 -18.99 -16.73
CA HIS A 175 1.74 -19.91 -15.96
C HIS A 175 1.00 -19.19 -14.82
N PRO A 176 -0.17 -19.71 -14.40
CA PRO A 176 -0.73 -19.40 -13.08
C PRO A 176 0.33 -19.53 -11.98
N GLY A 177 0.39 -18.53 -11.09
CA GLY A 177 1.38 -18.49 -10.01
C GLY A 177 2.75 -17.91 -10.38
N ASP A 178 2.94 -17.39 -11.60
CA ASP A 178 4.17 -16.66 -11.96
C ASP A 178 4.51 -15.54 -10.96
N LEU A 179 3.49 -14.82 -10.48
CA LEU A 179 3.66 -13.76 -9.46
C LEU A 179 4.13 -14.33 -8.13
N LEU A 180 3.51 -15.42 -7.65
CA LEU A 180 3.94 -16.13 -6.45
C LEU A 180 5.40 -16.56 -6.57
N ALA A 181 5.76 -17.17 -7.69
CA ALA A 181 7.11 -17.65 -7.95
C ALA A 181 8.13 -16.50 -8.01
N ALA A 182 7.78 -15.35 -8.59
CA ALA A 182 8.62 -14.16 -8.58
C ALA A 182 8.81 -13.60 -7.17
N THR A 183 7.73 -13.53 -6.38
CA THR A 183 7.75 -13.02 -5.00
C THR A 183 8.56 -13.91 -4.05
N LEU A 184 8.46 -15.23 -4.16
CA LEU A 184 9.24 -16.18 -3.34
C LEU A 184 10.75 -16.07 -3.58
N ARG A 185 11.19 -15.47 -4.69
CA ARG A 185 12.62 -15.25 -5.01
C ARG A 185 13.17 -13.95 -4.45
N VAL A 186 12.35 -13.11 -3.82
CA VAL A 186 12.82 -11.87 -3.20
C VAL A 186 13.71 -12.20 -2.01
N GLU A 187 14.85 -11.51 -1.92
CA GLU A 187 15.88 -11.73 -0.91
C GLU A 187 15.37 -11.52 0.53
N HIS A 188 15.88 -12.30 1.48
CA HIS A 188 15.48 -12.26 2.89
C HIS A 188 15.60 -10.86 3.50
N GLU A 189 16.63 -10.08 3.15
CA GLU A 189 16.84 -8.72 3.65
C GLU A 189 15.66 -7.79 3.34
N GLN A 190 14.97 -8.04 2.22
CA GLN A 190 13.82 -7.25 1.85
C GLN A 190 12.59 -7.61 2.70
N TRP A 191 12.39 -8.90 3.01
CA TRP A 191 11.34 -9.35 3.91
C TRP A 191 11.56 -8.91 5.35
N ALA A 192 12.82 -8.83 5.79
CA ALA A 192 13.17 -8.35 7.13
C ALA A 192 12.75 -6.88 7.38
N LYS A 193 12.60 -6.08 6.32
CA LYS A 193 12.10 -4.69 6.42
C LYS A 193 10.59 -4.61 6.64
N ASP A 194 9.85 -5.62 6.20
CA ASP A 194 8.38 -5.66 6.29
C ASP A 194 7.88 -7.02 6.80
N PRO A 195 7.88 -7.20 8.14
CA PRO A 195 7.36 -8.41 8.77
C PRO A 195 5.87 -8.67 8.49
N VAL A 196 5.09 -7.63 8.19
CA VAL A 196 3.65 -7.78 7.90
C VAL A 196 3.49 -8.50 6.55
N SER A 197 4.19 -8.06 5.52
CA SER A 197 4.21 -8.74 4.23
C SER A 197 4.74 -10.17 4.34
N LEU A 198 5.75 -10.42 5.18
CA LEU A 198 6.27 -11.78 5.41
C LEU A 198 5.19 -12.69 6.02
N THR A 199 4.45 -12.22 7.03
CA THR A 199 3.32 -12.96 7.60
C THR A 199 2.25 -13.24 6.55
N ARG A 200 1.92 -12.25 5.71
CA ARG A 200 0.95 -12.44 4.62
C ARG A 200 1.40 -13.51 3.64
N MET A 201 2.68 -13.49 3.28
CA MET A 201 3.29 -14.46 2.39
C MET A 201 3.23 -15.90 2.95
N ARG A 202 3.38 -16.07 4.27
CA ARG A 202 3.23 -17.38 4.93
C ARG A 202 1.81 -17.92 4.82
N ILE A 203 0.81 -17.09 5.12
CA ILE A 203 -0.61 -17.44 4.96
C ILE A 203 -0.91 -17.86 3.52
N THR A 204 -0.35 -17.15 2.53
CA THR A 204 -0.47 -17.53 1.12
C THR A 204 0.15 -18.91 0.86
N ILE A 205 1.33 -19.20 1.42
CA ILE A 205 2.00 -20.50 1.25
C ILE A 205 1.15 -21.62 1.86
N ASP A 206 0.61 -21.44 3.06
CA ASP A 206 -0.28 -22.42 3.69
C ASP A 206 -1.51 -22.69 2.81
N THR A 207 -2.08 -21.63 2.24
CA THR A 207 -3.21 -21.75 1.29
C THR A 207 -2.81 -22.57 0.06
N VAL A 208 -1.62 -22.34 -0.50
CA VAL A 208 -1.11 -23.09 -1.67
C VAL A 208 -0.83 -24.56 -1.28
N GLN A 209 -0.37 -24.83 -0.06
CA GLN A 209 -0.20 -26.20 0.46
C GLN A 209 -1.53 -26.95 0.54
N ASP A 210 -2.59 -26.28 0.99
CA ASP A 210 -3.92 -26.85 1.04
C ASP A 210 -4.51 -27.16 -0.34
N MET A 211 -4.05 -26.48 -1.40
CA MET A 211 -4.45 -26.78 -2.79
C MET A 211 -3.88 -28.12 -3.28
N GLY A 212 -2.77 -28.60 -2.72
CA GLY A 212 -2.15 -29.87 -3.08
C GLY A 212 -1.54 -29.89 -4.48
N ASP A 213 -2.16 -30.61 -5.42
CA ASP A 213 -1.59 -30.78 -6.76
C ASP A 213 -1.77 -29.53 -7.64
N LEU A 214 -0.72 -28.69 -7.68
CA LEU A 214 -0.71 -27.46 -8.45
C LEU A 214 -0.79 -27.67 -9.97
N ASP A 215 -0.42 -28.84 -10.50
CA ASP A 215 -0.55 -29.14 -11.95
C ASP A 215 -2.03 -29.19 -12.34
N ALA A 216 -2.93 -29.60 -11.43
CA ALA A 216 -4.38 -29.55 -11.62
C ALA A 216 -4.92 -28.11 -11.72
N HIS A 217 -4.14 -27.13 -11.28
CA HIS A 217 -4.42 -25.70 -11.38
C HIS A 217 -3.64 -25.01 -12.51
N GLY A 218 -2.94 -25.79 -13.35
CA GLY A 218 -2.12 -25.27 -14.45
C GLY A 218 -0.86 -24.54 -14.00
N ALA A 219 -0.52 -24.59 -12.71
CA ALA A 219 0.67 -23.95 -12.14
C ALA A 219 1.84 -24.95 -12.10
N PRO A 220 3.10 -24.50 -12.24
CA PRO A 220 4.26 -25.38 -12.31
C PRO A 220 4.56 -26.00 -10.93
N HIS A 221 4.03 -27.20 -10.67
CA HIS A 221 4.02 -27.84 -9.36
C HIS A 221 5.40 -27.92 -8.71
N GLN A 222 6.35 -28.61 -9.38
CA GLN A 222 7.68 -28.83 -8.80
C GLN A 222 8.45 -27.52 -8.58
N GLU A 223 8.32 -26.55 -9.49
CA GLU A 223 9.02 -25.28 -9.38
C GLU A 223 8.54 -24.48 -8.16
N ILE A 224 7.22 -24.38 -7.96
CA ILE A 224 6.65 -23.64 -6.84
C ILE A 224 7.02 -24.31 -5.52
N TRP A 225 6.96 -25.64 -5.41
CA TRP A 225 7.35 -26.33 -4.18
C TRP A 225 8.83 -26.16 -3.84
N ASP A 226 9.70 -26.23 -4.83
CA ASP A 226 11.13 -25.98 -4.62
C ASP A 226 11.38 -24.54 -4.13
N LEU A 227 10.63 -23.56 -4.65
CA LEU A 227 10.74 -22.16 -4.21
C LEU A 227 10.22 -21.96 -2.80
N ILE A 228 9.08 -22.58 -2.44
CA ILE A 228 8.53 -22.54 -1.08
C ILE A 228 9.53 -23.14 -0.09
N ALA A 229 10.12 -24.30 -0.39
CA ALA A 229 11.11 -24.94 0.45
C ALA A 229 12.35 -24.05 0.67
N ARG A 230 12.86 -23.41 -0.40
CA ARG A 230 13.98 -22.47 -0.31
C ARG A 230 13.61 -21.23 0.50
N PHE A 231 12.44 -20.66 0.26
CA PHE A 231 11.94 -19.48 0.95
C PHE A 231 11.81 -19.72 2.46
N ALA A 232 11.27 -20.88 2.85
CA ALA A 232 11.17 -21.29 4.25
C ALA A 232 12.56 -21.44 4.90
N ALA A 233 13.52 -22.04 4.19
CA ALA A 233 14.89 -22.20 4.67
C ALA A 233 15.63 -20.86 4.88
N THR A 234 15.36 -19.84 4.05
CA THR A 234 15.99 -18.51 4.16
C THR A 234 15.27 -17.58 5.14
N ASN A 235 14.05 -17.90 5.56
CA ASN A 235 13.25 -17.09 6.49
C ASN A 235 12.82 -17.89 7.74
N PRO A 236 13.77 -18.46 8.52
CA PRO A 236 13.47 -19.44 9.57
C PRO A 236 12.77 -18.84 10.80
N ASN A 237 12.97 -17.56 11.10
CA ASN A 237 12.49 -16.91 12.34
C ASN A 237 11.00 -16.55 12.32
N GLY A 238 10.15 -17.38 11.74
CA GLY A 238 8.70 -17.26 11.90
C GLY A 238 7.88 -18.28 11.13
N TRP A 239 8.50 -19.41 10.80
CA TRP A 239 7.79 -20.66 10.56
C TRP A 239 7.71 -21.43 11.89
#